data_AF-A0A822AJB4-F1
#
_entry.id   AF-A0A822AJB4-F1
#
_cell.length_a   1.000
_cell.length_b   1.000
_cell.length_c   1.000
_cell.angle_alpha   90.00
_cell.angle_beta   90.00
_cell.angle_gamma   90.00
#
_symmetry.space_group_name_H-M   'P 1'
#
loop_
_entity.id
_entity.type
_entity.pdbx_description
1 polymer ?
#
loop_
_entity_poly.entity_id
_entity_poly.type
_entity_poly.pdbx_seq_one_letter_code
_entity_poly.pdbx_strand_id
1 'polypeptide(L)'
;IEQTNQQIHGLVSTNESLNRALAKSDNDKTSLETDLNVEKEFQQRLQKALQNEKDKVLTLQIDIHELNSMKQEYDAYKKEMTKKQNDFEKKFNDQDETIEELALKLEVYIKREHESREKDGIRASGWMKDEDVKECCQCKKEFGALRRKHHCRQ
;
A
#
# COMPACT_ATOMS: atom_id res chain seq x y z
N ILE A 1 100.80 18.43 -45.51
CA ILE A 1 100.69 18.63 -44.04
C ILE A 1 99.59 19.64 -43.75
N GLU A 2 99.65 20.88 -44.25
CA GLU A 2 98.60 21.92 -44.07
C GLU A 2 97.18 21.48 -44.48
N GLN A 3 97.03 20.97 -45.71
CA GLN A 3 95.75 20.51 -46.27
C GLN A 3 95.14 19.36 -45.46
N THR A 4 96.00 18.44 -45.01
CA THR A 4 95.62 17.29 -44.20
C THR A 4 95.12 17.75 -42.82
N ASN A 5 95.77 18.74 -42.21
CA ASN A 5 95.36 19.32 -40.93
C ASN A 5 94.03 20.08 -41.03
N GLN A 6 93.77 20.81 -42.12
CA GLN A 6 92.47 21.45 -42.36
C GLN A 6 91.33 20.42 -42.51
N GLN A 7 91.58 19.33 -43.23
CA GLN A 7 90.63 18.22 -43.36
C GLN A 7 90.32 17.57 -42.00
N ILE A 8 91.35 17.33 -41.17
CA ILE A 8 91.18 16.79 -39.82
C ILE A 8 90.33 17.73 -38.97
N HIS A 9 90.59 19.05 -38.99
CA HIS A 9 89.77 20.02 -38.26
C HIS A 9 88.30 20.03 -38.72
N GLY A 10 88.04 19.95 -40.03
CA GLY A 10 86.67 19.85 -40.55
C GLY A 10 85.96 18.56 -40.10
N LEU A 11 86.67 17.44 -40.10
CA LEU A 11 86.15 16.16 -39.62
C LEU A 11 85.86 16.18 -38.11
N VAL A 12 86.73 16.80 -37.30
CA VAL A 12 86.53 16.95 -35.86
C VAL A 12 85.31 17.83 -35.57
N SER A 13 85.18 18.98 -36.23
CA SER A 13 84.01 19.85 -36.08
C SER A 13 82.70 19.17 -36.48
N THR A 14 82.74 18.32 -37.52
CA THR A 14 81.57 17.55 -37.97
C THR A 14 81.24 16.43 -36.97
N ASN A 15 82.26 15.78 -36.40
CA ASN A 15 82.07 14.76 -35.37
C ASN A 15 81.42 15.35 -34.11
N GLU A 16 81.88 16.52 -33.67
CA GLU A 16 81.30 17.23 -32.53
C GLU A 16 79.84 17.65 -32.76
N SER A 17 79.48 18.11 -33.96
CA SER A 17 78.10 18.49 -34.27
C SER A 17 77.17 17.27 -34.32
N LEU A 18 77.63 16.17 -34.90
CA LEU A 18 76.92 14.89 -34.90
C LEU A 18 76.72 14.35 -33.49
N ASN A 19 77.75 14.40 -32.63
CA ASN A 19 77.62 13.97 -31.24
C ASN A 19 76.62 14.82 -30.46
N ARG A 20 76.60 16.15 -30.67
CA ARG A 20 75.57 17.02 -30.06
C ARG A 20 74.17 16.68 -30.55
N ALA A 21 74.00 16.41 -31.85
CA ALA A 21 72.71 16.02 -32.41
C ALA A 21 72.24 14.65 -31.89
N LEU A 22 73.14 13.67 -31.77
CA LEU A 22 72.88 12.37 -31.15
C LEU A 22 72.44 12.52 -29.70
N ALA A 23 73.20 13.26 -28.89
CA ALA A 23 72.85 13.50 -27.48
C ALA A 23 71.48 14.16 -27.33
N LYS A 24 71.14 15.12 -28.21
CA LYS A 24 69.80 15.72 -28.23
C LYS A 24 68.73 14.68 -28.59
N SER A 25 68.94 13.90 -29.65
CA SER A 25 68.00 12.86 -30.07
C SER A 25 67.78 11.80 -29.00
N ASP A 26 68.82 11.41 -28.26
CA ASP A 26 68.72 10.46 -27.16
C ASP A 26 67.91 11.05 -26.00
N ASN A 27 68.17 12.30 -25.64
CA ASN A 27 67.38 13.00 -24.63
C ASN A 27 65.90 13.11 -25.04
N ASP A 28 65.61 13.53 -26.27
CA ASP A 28 64.25 13.64 -26.80
C ASP A 28 63.55 12.28 -26.78
N LYS A 29 64.25 11.20 -27.16
CA LYS A 29 63.73 9.83 -27.08
C LYS A 29 63.35 9.45 -25.64
N THR A 30 64.23 9.68 -24.67
CA THR A 30 63.94 9.34 -23.26
C THR A 30 62.76 10.15 -22.69
N SER A 31 62.60 11.41 -23.10
CA SER A 31 61.44 12.22 -22.73
C SER A 31 60.15 11.63 -23.28
N LEU A 32 60.12 11.29 -24.57
CA LEU A 32 58.95 10.70 -25.22
C LEU A 32 58.60 9.32 -24.67
N GLU A 33 59.59 8.51 -24.31
CA GLU A 33 59.38 7.21 -23.65
C GLU A 33 58.73 7.39 -22.26
N THR A 34 59.14 8.43 -21.53
CA THR A 34 58.54 8.78 -20.23
C THR A 34 57.10 9.24 -20.40
N ASP A 35 56.83 10.16 -21.33
CA ASP A 35 55.49 10.67 -21.63
C ASP A 35 54.56 9.53 -22.08
N LEU A 36 55.04 8.64 -22.93
CA LEU A 36 54.28 7.46 -23.37
C LEU A 36 53.94 6.53 -22.20
N ASN A 37 54.85 6.37 -21.23
CA ASN A 37 54.58 5.58 -20.04
C ASN A 37 53.50 6.23 -19.16
N VAL A 38 53.59 7.54 -18.95
CA VAL A 38 52.58 8.31 -18.21
C VAL A 38 51.20 8.20 -18.87
N GLU A 39 51.14 8.33 -20.19
CA GLU A 39 49.87 8.22 -20.94
C GLU A 39 49.27 6.82 -20.82
N LYS A 40 50.10 5.77 -20.89
CA LYS A 40 49.64 4.38 -20.68
C LYS A 40 49.07 4.17 -19.28
N GLU A 41 49.72 4.72 -18.25
CA GLU A 41 49.20 4.66 -16.89
C GLU A 41 47.87 5.42 -16.75
N PHE A 42 47.76 6.60 -17.35
CA PHE A 42 46.53 7.38 -17.36
C PHE A 42 45.39 6.62 -18.05
N GLN A 43 45.65 6.03 -19.22
CA GLN A 43 44.70 5.20 -19.95
C GLN A 43 44.19 4.03 -19.08
N GLN A 44 45.09 3.32 -18.39
CA GLN A 44 44.71 2.21 -17.51
C GLN A 44 43.83 2.69 -16.34
N ARG A 45 44.17 3.82 -15.72
CA ARG A 45 43.36 4.41 -14.64
C ARG A 45 41.97 4.78 -15.14
N LEU A 46 41.87 5.40 -16.31
CA LEU A 46 40.59 5.79 -16.90
C LEU A 46 39.73 4.57 -17.25
N GLN A 47 40.33 3.52 -17.81
CA GLN A 47 39.62 2.26 -18.09
C GLN A 47 39.07 1.61 -16.82
N LYS A 48 39.85 1.59 -15.73
CA LYS A 48 39.41 1.10 -14.43
C LYS A 48 38.25 1.93 -13.87
N ALA A 49 38.37 3.27 -13.94
CA ALA A 49 37.30 4.16 -13.51
C ALA A 49 36.01 3.93 -14.31
N LEU A 50 36.11 3.83 -15.64
CA LEU A 50 34.98 3.54 -16.51
C LEU A 50 34.33 2.20 -16.17
N GLN A 51 35.11 1.15 -15.89
CA GLN A 51 34.56 -0.14 -15.50
C GLN A 51 33.82 -0.05 -14.17
N ASN A 52 34.39 0.64 -13.17
CA ASN A 52 33.73 0.85 -11.90
C ASN A 52 32.39 1.60 -12.04
N GLU A 53 32.34 2.63 -12.90
CA GLU A 53 31.09 3.35 -13.14
C GLU A 53 30.05 2.48 -13.87
N LYS A 54 30.47 1.62 -14.81
CA LYS A 54 29.56 0.64 -15.43
C LYS A 54 29.00 -0.34 -14.40
N ASP A 55 29.84 -0.86 -13.52
CA ASP A 55 29.41 -1.80 -12.48
C ASP A 55 28.41 -1.12 -11.51
N LYS A 56 28.67 0.13 -11.11
CA LYS A 56 27.71 0.93 -10.31
C LYS A 56 26.38 1.14 -11.02
N VAL A 57 26.40 1.45 -12.32
CA VAL A 57 25.16 1.60 -13.11
C VAL A 57 24.36 0.31 -13.12
N LEU A 58 25.01 -0.85 -13.28
CA LEU A 58 24.34 -2.14 -13.23
C LEU A 58 23.72 -2.40 -11.85
N THR A 59 24.44 -2.11 -10.76
CA THR A 59 23.88 -2.23 -9.41
C THR A 59 22.66 -1.32 -9.21
N LEU A 60 22.76 -0.04 -9.60
CA LEU A 60 21.63 0.89 -9.49
C LEU A 60 20.43 0.47 -10.33
N GLN A 61 20.65 -0.16 -11.49
CA GLN A 61 19.57 -0.71 -12.30
C GLN A 61 18.84 -1.87 -11.61
N ILE A 62 19.59 -2.73 -10.91
CA ILE A 62 19.01 -3.81 -10.10
C ILE A 62 18.20 -3.22 -8.94
N ASP A 63 18.77 -2.26 -8.19
CA ASP A 63 18.08 -1.61 -7.07
C ASP A 63 16.78 -0.93 -7.51
N ILE A 64 16.79 -0.26 -8.68
CA ILE A 64 15.58 0.35 -9.26
C ILE A 64 14.53 -0.72 -9.59
N HIS A 65 14.94 -1.88 -10.11
CA HIS A 65 14.02 -2.97 -10.40
C HIS A 65 13.37 -3.51 -9.11
N GLU A 66 14.17 -3.74 -8.07
CA GLU A 66 13.71 -4.22 -6.77
C GLU A 66 12.76 -3.23 -6.09
N LEU A 67 13.11 -1.94 -6.07
CA LEU A 67 12.26 -0.88 -5.53
C LEU A 67 10.92 -0.78 -6.27
N ASN A 68 10.91 -0.98 -7.59
CA ASN A 68 9.68 -1.00 -8.36
C ASN A 68 8.81 -2.21 -8.04
N SER A 69 9.41 -3.40 -7.84
CA SER A 69 8.67 -4.59 -7.39
C SER A 69 8.02 -4.35 -6.02
N MET A 70 8.80 -3.83 -5.07
CA MET A 70 8.32 -3.51 -3.72
C MET A 70 7.19 -2.47 -3.73
N LYS A 71 7.29 -1.45 -4.61
CA LYS A 71 6.23 -0.45 -4.79
C LYS A 71 4.92 -1.09 -5.28
N GLN A 72 5.00 -2.04 -6.21
CA GLN A 72 3.81 -2.74 -6.71
C GLN A 72 3.13 -3.57 -5.61
N GLU A 73 3.92 -4.27 -4.80
CA GLU A 73 3.42 -5.01 -3.63
C GLU A 73 2.77 -4.08 -2.61
N TYR A 74 3.39 -2.94 -2.32
CA TYR A 74 2.83 -1.94 -1.42
C TYR A 74 1.50 -1.37 -1.95
N ASP A 75 1.41 -1.04 -3.24
CA ASP A 75 0.18 -0.55 -3.85
C ASP A 75 -0.94 -1.61 -3.81
N ALA A 76 -0.60 -2.89 -3.99
CA ALA A 76 -1.55 -3.99 -3.87
C ALA A 76 -2.05 -4.13 -2.42
N TYR A 77 -1.14 -4.12 -1.45
CA TYR A 77 -1.47 -4.15 -0.03
C TYR A 77 -2.37 -2.97 0.38
N LYS A 78 -2.04 -1.76 -0.08
CA LYS A 78 -2.83 -0.55 0.19
C LYS A 78 -4.26 -0.68 -0.33
N LYS A 79 -4.44 -1.20 -1.55
CA LYS A 79 -5.78 -1.47 -2.13
C LYS A 79 -6.57 -2.48 -1.29
N GLU A 80 -5.93 -3.54 -0.82
CA GLU A 80 -6.58 -4.54 0.04
C GLU A 80 -7.04 -3.91 1.37
N MET A 81 -6.21 -3.05 1.97
CA MET A 81 -6.55 -2.37 3.22
C MET A 81 -7.71 -1.40 3.05
N THR A 82 -7.75 -0.61 1.96
CA THR A 82 -8.91 0.23 1.66
C THR A 82 -10.17 -0.60 1.46
N LYS A 83 -10.09 -1.75 0.79
CA LYS A 83 -11.24 -2.65 0.64
C LYS A 83 -11.75 -3.13 2.00
N LYS A 84 -10.86 -3.59 2.88
CA LYS A 84 -11.24 -4.02 4.23
C LYS A 84 -11.89 -2.89 5.03
N GLN A 85 -11.36 -1.68 4.94
CA GLN A 85 -11.94 -0.51 5.60
C GLN A 85 -13.38 -0.25 5.13
N ASN A 86 -13.60 -0.25 3.82
CA ASN A 86 -14.95 -0.07 3.25
C ASN A 86 -15.90 -1.22 3.64
N ASP A 87 -15.41 -2.46 3.67
CA ASP A 87 -16.21 -3.62 4.10
C ASP A 87 -16.61 -3.50 5.58
N PHE A 88 -15.72 -2.99 6.44
CA PHE A 88 -16.04 -2.74 7.86
C PHE A 88 -17.04 -1.59 8.02
N GLU A 89 -16.86 -0.49 7.30
CA GLU A 89 -17.79 0.65 7.32
C GLU A 89 -19.19 0.23 6.85
N LYS A 90 -19.28 -0.57 5.79
CA LYS A 90 -20.54 -1.14 5.33
C LYS A 90 -21.19 -2.01 6.40
N LYS A 91 -20.44 -2.94 7.01
CA LYS A 91 -20.98 -3.81 8.07
C LYS A 91 -21.47 -3.01 9.27
N PHE A 92 -20.77 -1.94 9.63
CA PHE A 92 -21.17 -1.06 10.71
C PHE A 92 -22.51 -0.38 10.39
N ASN A 93 -22.66 0.20 9.19
CA ASN A 93 -23.91 0.83 8.76
C ASN A 93 -25.07 -0.18 8.69
N ASP A 94 -24.84 -1.37 8.12
CA ASP A 94 -25.86 -2.43 8.04
C ASP A 94 -26.34 -2.85 9.46
N GLN A 95 -25.44 -2.84 10.44
CA GLN A 95 -25.77 -3.13 11.85
C GLN A 95 -26.57 -2.00 12.50
N ASP A 96 -26.20 -0.75 12.26
CA ASP A 96 -26.93 0.42 12.77
C ASP A 96 -28.36 0.45 12.22
N GLU A 97 -28.55 0.25 10.92
CA GLU A 97 -29.88 0.15 10.29
C GLU A 97 -30.72 -0.96 10.92
N THR A 98 -30.12 -2.12 11.17
CA THR A 98 -30.81 -3.25 11.81
C THR A 98 -31.25 -2.90 13.25
N ILE A 99 -30.40 -2.21 14.01
CA ILE A 99 -30.71 -1.79 15.38
C ILE A 99 -31.85 -0.78 15.37
N GLU A 100 -31.83 0.21 14.47
CA GLU A 100 -32.91 1.19 14.31
C GLU A 100 -34.25 0.51 13.99
N GLU A 101 -34.27 -0.44 13.04
CA GLU A 101 -35.47 -1.20 12.73
C GLU A 101 -36.01 -1.99 13.92
N LEU A 102 -35.13 -2.65 14.68
CA LEU A 102 -35.52 -3.43 15.84
C LEU A 102 -36.06 -2.53 16.96
N ALA A 103 -35.47 -1.35 17.16
CA ALA A 103 -35.95 -0.36 18.12
C ALA A 103 -37.39 0.08 17.78
N LEU A 104 -37.67 0.40 16.51
CA LEU A 104 -39.01 0.75 16.05
C LEU A 104 -40.02 -0.41 16.23
N LYS A 105 -39.63 -1.63 15.86
CA LYS A 105 -40.47 -2.83 16.04
C LYS A 105 -40.80 -3.06 17.52
N LEU A 106 -39.82 -2.86 18.40
CA LEU A 106 -39.99 -3.00 19.85
C LEU A 106 -40.94 -1.94 20.41
N GLU A 107 -40.80 -0.68 19.99
CA GLU A 107 -41.71 0.40 20.40
C GLU A 107 -43.16 0.09 20.01
N VAL A 108 -43.38 -0.34 18.77
CA VAL A 108 -44.71 -0.75 18.28
C VAL A 108 -45.25 -1.94 19.07
N TYR A 109 -44.41 -2.94 19.36
CA TYR A 109 -44.81 -4.11 20.15
C TYR A 109 -45.27 -3.70 21.56
N ILE A 110 -44.47 -2.89 22.26
CA ILE A 110 -44.80 -2.39 23.61
C ILE A 110 -46.14 -1.64 23.59
N LYS A 111 -46.36 -0.78 22.60
CA LYS A 111 -47.62 -0.03 22.45
C LYS A 111 -48.83 -0.96 22.29
N ARG A 112 -48.71 -1.99 21.44
CA ARG A 112 -49.79 -2.97 21.24
C ARG A 112 -50.07 -3.80 22.49
N GLU A 113 -49.02 -4.24 23.19
CA GLU A 113 -49.16 -4.98 24.45
C GLU A 113 -49.85 -4.13 25.52
N HIS A 114 -49.50 -2.84 25.63
CA HIS A 114 -50.17 -1.91 26.53
C HIS A 114 -51.66 -1.77 26.18
N GLU A 115 -51.98 -1.49 24.91
CA GLU A 115 -53.37 -1.40 24.43
C GLU A 115 -54.15 -2.70 24.64
N SER A 116 -53.52 -3.87 24.48
CA SER A 116 -54.15 -5.17 24.74
C SER A 116 -54.46 -5.34 26.22
N ARG A 117 -53.51 -5.03 27.10
CA ARG A 117 -53.69 -5.12 28.56
C ARG A 117 -54.75 -4.15 29.06
N GLU A 118 -54.82 -2.94 28.52
CA GLU A 118 -55.90 -2.00 28.83
C GLU A 118 -57.26 -2.54 28.38
N LYS A 119 -57.37 -3.09 27.18
CA LYS A 119 -58.61 -3.75 26.70
C LYS A 119 -58.97 -4.95 27.56
N ASP A 120 -58.01 -5.77 27.95
CA ASP A 120 -58.23 -6.93 28.81
C ASP A 120 -58.59 -6.51 30.24
N GLY A 121 -58.00 -5.43 30.76
CA GLY A 121 -58.38 -4.82 32.04
C GLY A 121 -59.77 -4.18 32.02
N ILE A 122 -60.16 -3.55 30.91
CA ILE A 122 -61.52 -3.05 30.67
C ILE A 122 -62.51 -4.22 30.55
N ARG A 123 -62.14 -5.32 29.89
CA ARG A 123 -62.95 -6.54 29.81
C ARG A 123 -63.02 -7.30 31.14
N ALA A 124 -61.98 -7.25 31.95
CA ALA A 124 -61.91 -7.87 33.27
C ALA A 124 -62.52 -6.99 34.39
N SER A 125 -62.87 -5.74 34.08
CA SER A 125 -63.57 -4.83 34.99
C SER A 125 -65.06 -5.19 35.03
N GLY A 126 -65.36 -6.23 35.81
CA GLY A 126 -66.69 -6.48 36.34
C GLY A 126 -67.10 -7.93 36.27
N TRP A 127 -67.08 -8.62 37.41
CA TRP A 127 -67.99 -9.73 37.64
C TRP A 127 -69.41 -9.20 37.47
N MET A 128 -70.01 -9.41 36.31
CA MET A 128 -71.35 -8.93 36.02
C MET A 128 -72.33 -9.67 36.92
N LYS A 129 -73.20 -8.96 37.64
CA LYS A 129 -74.15 -9.62 38.55
C LYS A 129 -75.09 -10.49 37.72
N ASP A 130 -75.45 -11.65 38.24
CA ASP A 130 -76.35 -12.57 37.54
C ASP A 130 -77.65 -11.87 37.13
N GLU A 131 -78.17 -10.95 37.94
CA GLU A 131 -79.38 -10.16 37.67
C GLU A 131 -79.35 -9.42 36.32
N ASP A 132 -78.18 -8.95 35.90
CA ASP A 132 -78.00 -8.12 34.71
C ASP A 132 -77.83 -8.95 33.42
N VAL A 133 -77.64 -10.27 33.56
CA VAL A 133 -77.38 -11.19 32.44
C VAL A 133 -78.57 -12.11 32.19
N LYS A 134 -79.37 -11.81 31.16
CA LYS A 134 -80.54 -12.61 30.74
C LYS A 134 -80.23 -13.65 29.67
N GLU A 135 -79.17 -13.46 28.89
CA GLU A 135 -78.78 -14.33 27.77
C GLU A 135 -77.26 -14.52 27.67
N CYS A 136 -76.84 -15.60 27.02
CA CYS A 136 -75.43 -15.88 26.76
C CYS A 136 -74.83 -14.85 25.79
N CYS A 137 -73.73 -14.21 26.18
CA CYS A 137 -73.08 -13.17 25.37
C CYS A 137 -72.53 -13.68 24.02
N GLN A 138 -72.22 -14.98 23.90
CA GLN A 138 -71.66 -15.57 22.69
C GLN A 138 -72.72 -16.10 21.71
N CYS A 139 -73.76 -16.78 22.20
CA CYS A 139 -74.76 -17.41 21.34
C CYS A 139 -76.18 -16.83 21.44
N LYS A 140 -76.38 -15.77 22.25
CA LYS A 140 -77.63 -15.00 22.36
C LYS A 140 -78.87 -15.83 22.76
N LYS A 141 -78.65 -16.93 23.50
CA LYS A 141 -79.73 -17.77 24.06
C LYS A 141 -80.02 -17.37 25.50
N GLU A 142 -81.30 -17.23 25.84
CA GLU A 142 -81.77 -16.89 27.19
C GLU A 142 -81.42 -17.98 28.22
N PHE A 143 -81.07 -17.55 29.43
CA PHE A 143 -80.86 -18.43 30.57
C PHE A 143 -82.19 -18.80 31.22
N GLY A 144 -82.29 -20.02 31.75
CA GLY A 144 -83.49 -20.55 32.37
C GLY A 144 -83.22 -21.83 33.15
N ALA A 145 -84.26 -22.53 33.64
CA ALA A 145 -84.09 -23.70 34.50
C ALA A 145 -83.17 -24.81 33.90
N LEU A 146 -83.24 -24.98 32.57
CA LEU A 146 -82.44 -25.96 31.82
C LEU A 146 -81.09 -25.41 31.31
N ARG A 147 -80.88 -24.09 31.34
CA ARG A 147 -79.66 -23.43 30.84
C ARG A 147 -79.17 -22.44 31.89
N ARG A 148 -78.22 -22.88 32.71
CA ARG A 148 -77.66 -22.11 33.81
C ARG A 148 -76.64 -21.08 33.34
N LYS A 149 -76.54 -19.97 34.09
CA LYS A 149 -75.51 -18.95 33.91
C LYS A 149 -74.14 -19.53 34.25
N HIS A 150 -73.13 -19.09 33.52
CA HIS A 150 -71.74 -19.46 33.75
C HIS A 150 -70.86 -18.26 33.47
N HIS A 151 -69.84 -18.08 34.29
CA HIS A 151 -68.81 -17.09 34.07
C HIS A 151 -67.69 -17.77 33.29
N CYS A 152 -67.38 -17.27 32.09
CA CYS A 152 -66.16 -17.72 31.41
C CYS A 152 -64.97 -17.16 32.19
N ARG A 153 -64.29 -18.05 32.92
CA ARG A 153 -62.88 -17.85 33.23
C ARG A 153 -62.14 -18.17 31.95
N GLN A 154 -61.28 -17.25 31.52
CA GLN A 154 -60.45 -17.37 30.31
C GLN A 154 -59.98 -18.82 30.07
#